data_AF-A0A941J2Y5-F1
#
_entry.id   AF-A0A941J2Y5-F1
#
_cell.length_a   1.000
_cell.length_b   1.000
_cell.length_c   1.000
_cell.angle_alpha   90.00
_cell.angle_beta   90.00
_cell.angle_gamma   90.00
#
_symmetry.space_group_name_H-M   'P 1'
#
loop_
_entity.id
_entity.type
_entity.pdbx_description
1 polymer ?
#
loop_
_entity_poly.entity_id
_entity_poly.type
_entity_poly.pdbx_seq_one_letter_code
_entity_poly.pdbx_strand_id
1 'polypeptide(L)' 'MRGRRGDALRRPSVEAGGTGRLGTHDGIAEAAECSLDPGAAFVTGTDLLVDGGGVAALRAER' A
#
# COMPACT_ATOMS: atom_id res chain seq x y z
N MET A 1 0.76 -6.65 14.04
CA MET A 1 1.40 -7.96 14.30
C MET A 1 2.88 -7.75 14.56
N ARG A 2 3.40 -8.18 15.72
CA ARG A 2 4.85 -8.13 16.03
C ARG A 2 5.40 -9.55 15.97
N GLY A 3 6.47 -9.76 15.21
CA GLY A 3 7.09 -11.07 15.02
C GLY A 3 8.16 -11.03 13.94
N ARG A 4 9.22 -11.85 14.11
CA ARG A 4 10.45 -11.84 13.29
C ARG A 4 10.22 -11.83 11.77
N ARG A 5 9.15 -12.49 11.29
CA ARG A 5 8.75 -12.51 9.87
C ARG A 5 8.10 -11.19 9.41
N GLY A 6 7.30 -10.56 10.25
CA GLY A 6 6.69 -9.26 9.96
C GLY A 6 7.75 -8.16 9.86
N ASP A 7 8.76 -8.20 10.73
CA ASP A 7 9.86 -7.23 10.69
C ASP A 7 10.75 -7.39 9.46
N ALA A 8 11.00 -8.64 9.03
CA ALA A 8 11.81 -8.95 7.85
C ALA A 8 11.16 -8.49 6.53
N LEU A 9 9.83 -8.51 6.44
CA LEU A 9 9.09 -8.04 5.26
C LEU A 9 8.82 -6.53 5.30
N ARG A 10 8.65 -5.96 6.51
CA ARG A 10 8.28 -4.55 6.67
C ARG A 10 9.42 -3.59 6.32
N ARG A 11 10.65 -3.87 6.78
CA ARG A 11 11.77 -2.93 6.60
C ARG A 11 12.13 -2.70 5.13
N PRO A 12 12.33 -3.74 4.30
CA PRO A 12 12.67 -3.55 2.89
C PRO A 12 11.60 -2.76 2.14
N SER A 13 10.31 -3.08 2.35
CA SER A 13 9.20 -2.39 1.67
C SER A 13 9.05 -0.92 2.08
N VAL A 14 9.42 -0.56 3.32
CA VAL A 14 9.38 0.82 3.81
C VAL A 14 10.57 1.63 3.26
N GLU A 15 11.76 1.03 3.23
CA GLU A 15 12.98 1.68 2.72
C GLU A 15 12.93 1.87 1.20
N ALA A 16 12.40 0.89 0.46
CA ALA A 16 12.30 0.93 -0.99
C ALA A 16 11.03 1.63 -1.50
N GLY A 17 9.96 1.67 -0.71
CA GLY A 17 8.68 2.27 -1.09
C GLY A 17 8.77 3.81 -1.22
N GLY A 18 8.09 4.38 -2.20
CA GLY A 18 8.14 5.80 -2.50
C GLY A 18 7.64 6.73 -1.39
N THR A 19 6.89 6.21 -0.41
CA THR A 19 6.43 6.99 0.75
C THR A 19 7.38 6.97 1.94
N GLY A 20 8.39 6.08 1.95
CA GLY A 20 9.38 5.98 3.03
C GLY A 20 8.81 5.67 4.41
N ARG A 21 7.55 5.22 4.52
CA ARG A 21 6.86 5.00 5.80
C ARG A 21 5.97 3.77 5.77
N LEU A 22 5.63 3.27 6.96
CA LEU A 22 4.57 2.28 7.08
C LEU A 22 3.21 2.94 6.83
N GLY A 23 2.32 2.23 6.13
CA GLY A 23 0.91 2.60 6.03
C GLY A 23 0.23 2.67 7.41
N THR A 24 -0.78 3.52 7.51
CA THR A 24 -1.66 3.67 8.67
C THR A 24 -3.06 3.15 8.32
N HIS A 25 -3.91 2.97 9.34
CA HIS A 25 -5.33 2.67 9.10
C HIS A 25 -6.02 3.83 8.35
N ASP A 26 -5.67 5.07 8.67
CA ASP A 26 -6.18 6.25 7.98
C ASP A 26 -5.90 6.22 6.48
N GLY A 27 -4.70 5.83 6.05
CA GLY A 27 -4.38 5.73 4.63
C GLY A 27 -5.22 4.69 3.86
N ILE A 28 -5.71 3.65 4.55
CA ILE A 28 -6.66 2.69 3.95
C ILE A 28 -8.06 3.29 3.90
N ALA A 29 -8.48 4.01 4.94
CA ALA A 29 -9.77 4.69 4.98
C ALA A 29 -9.88 5.75 3.88
N GLU A 30 -8.84 6.56 3.69
CA GLU A 30 -8.76 7.56 2.61
C GLU A 30 -8.79 6.91 1.21
N ALA A 31 -8.11 5.78 1.02
CA ALA A 31 -8.16 5.05 -0.25
C ALA A 31 -9.55 4.45 -0.53
N ALA A 32 -10.22 3.94 0.51
CA ALA A 32 -11.60 3.47 0.41
C ALA A 32 -12.57 4.62 0.12
N GLU A 33 -12.43 5.77 0.78
CA GLU A 33 -13.22 6.97 0.51
C GLU A 33 -13.08 7.41 -0.95
N CYS A 34 -11.85 7.49 -1.45
CA CYS A 34 -11.58 7.79 -2.87
C CYS A 34 -12.27 6.78 -3.81
N SER A 35 -12.33 5.51 -3.43
CA SER A 35 -12.98 4.46 -4.24
C SER A 35 -14.52 4.54 -4.20
N LEU A 36 -15.09 5.20 -3.19
CA LEU A 36 -16.53 5.40 -3.02
C LEU A 36 -17.00 6.78 -3.51
N ASP A 37 -16.07 7.64 -3.94
CA ASP A 37 -16.39 8.95 -4.51
C ASP A 37 -17.27 8.79 -5.76
N PRO A 38 -18.29 9.66 -5.97
CA PRO A 38 -19.14 9.59 -7.16
C PRO A 38 -18.36 9.65 -8.49
N GLY A 39 -17.20 10.31 -8.53
CA GLY A 39 -16.32 10.35 -9.69
C GLY A 39 -15.65 9.01 -10.02
N ALA A 40 -15.60 8.07 -9.07
CA ALA A 40 -15.05 6.74 -9.26
C ALA A 40 -16.09 5.72 -9.79
N ALA A 41 -17.32 6.13 -10.12
CA ALA A 41 -18.44 5.22 -10.45
C ALA A 41 -18.19 4.23 -11.61
N PHE A 42 -17.22 4.50 -12.49
CA PHE A 42 -16.85 3.58 -13.59
C PHE A 42 -15.67 2.65 -13.26
N VAL A 43 -15.04 2.84 -12.09
CA VAL A 43 -13.94 1.99 -11.60
C VAL A 43 -14.54 0.85 -10.78
N THR A 44 -14.49 -0.37 -11.33
CA THR A 44 -15.03 -1.57 -10.68
C THR A 44 -14.22 -2.80 -11.08
N GLY A 45 -14.38 -3.90 -10.33
CA GLY A 45 -13.75 -5.20 -10.63
C GLY A 45 -12.22 -5.21 -10.54
N THR A 46 -11.64 -4.30 -9.75
CA THR A 46 -10.19 -4.15 -9.62
C THR A 46 -9.73 -4.33 -8.17
N ASP A 47 -8.54 -4.90 -8.01
CA ASP A 47 -7.84 -4.95 -6.73
C ASP A 47 -6.97 -3.70 -6.58
N LEU A 48 -7.26 -2.87 -5.57
CA LEU A 48 -6.46 -1.68 -5.26
C LEU A 48 -5.36 -2.02 -4.25
N LEU A 49 -4.10 -1.97 -4.69
CA LEU A 49 -2.94 -2.13 -3.81
C LEU A 49 -2.60 -0.79 -3.14
N VAL A 50 -2.68 -0.75 -1.80
CA VAL A 50 -2.36 0.44 -0.98
C VAL A 50 -1.16 0.14 -0.09
N ASP A 51 0.05 0.30 -0.63
CA ASP A 51 1.30 -0.14 0.01
C ASP A 51 2.42 0.92 0.03
N GLY A 52 2.13 2.15 -0.43
CA GLY A 52 3.13 3.21 -0.53
C GLY A 52 4.21 2.95 -1.58
N GLY A 53 3.99 2.03 -2.52
CA GLY A 53 4.92 1.67 -3.58
C GLY A 53 5.90 0.56 -3.22
N GLY A 54 5.78 -0.07 -2.04
CA GLY A 54 6.72 -1.10 -1.58
C GLY A 54 6.82 -2.31 -2.51
N VAL A 55 5.69 -2.87 -2.97
CA VAL A 55 5.68 -4.01 -3.89
C VAL A 55 6.25 -3.62 -5.26
N ALA A 56 5.94 -2.42 -5.75
CA ALA A 56 6.48 -1.96 -7.03
C ALA A 56 8.02 -1.82 -6.96
N ALA A 57 8.53 -1.23 -5.88
CA ALA A 57 9.97 -1.10 -5.64
C ALA A 57 10.66 -2.47 -5.55
N LEU A 58 10.12 -3.39 -4.75
CA LEU A 58 10.65 -4.77 -4.65
C LEU A 58 10.64 -5.53 -5.98
N ARG A 59 9.70 -5.22 -6.88
CA ARG A 59 9.65 -5.84 -8.22
C ARG A 59 10.61 -5.21 -9.21
N ALA A 60 10.93 -3.91 -9.06
CA ALA A 60 11.84 -3.18 -9.93
C ALA A 60 13.31 -3.53 -9.68
N GLU A 61 13.65 -4.04 -8.49
CA GLU A 61 14.99 -4.50 -8.12
C GLU A 61 15.35 -5.90 -8.65
N ARG A 62 14.57 -6.44 -9.60
CA ARG A 62 14.65 -7.82 -10.08
C ARG A 62 14.81 -7.90 -11.60
#